data_AF-A0A953M8C4-F1
#
_entry.id   AF-A0A953M8C4-F1
#
_cell.length_a   1.000
_cell.length_b   1.000
_cell.length_c   1.000
_cell.angle_alpha   90.00
_cell.angle_beta   90.00
_cell.angle_gamma   90.00
#
_symmetry.space_group_name_H-M   'P 1'
#
loop_
_entity.id
_entity.type
_entity.pdbx_description
1 polymer ?
#
loop_
_entity_poly.entity_id
_entity_poly.type
_entity_poly.pdbx_seq_one_letter_code
_entity_poly.pdbx_strand_id
1 'polypeptide(L)'
;MRRIGSVVAACAAAVLAMAPGCGKPGGGASTDTPRVAFVTNGIASFWTLAEAGAKAGAEEFGAEVDVRMPSSGIVDQNRIIEDLLVKGVDGIAISPIDGVN
;
A
#
# COMPACT_ATOMS: atom_id res chain seq x y z
N MET A 1 -9.08 -44.27 20.62
CA MET A 1 -7.74 -43.66 20.72
C MET A 1 -6.80 -44.39 19.75
N ARG A 2 -6.25 -43.64 18.76
CA ARG A 2 -5.04 -43.91 17.97
C ARG A 2 -4.95 -45.23 17.15
N ARG A 3 -5.02 -45.08 15.81
CA ARG A 3 -4.02 -45.49 14.79
C ARG A 3 -4.70 -45.82 13.45
N ILE A 4 -4.69 -44.89 12.50
CA ILE A 4 -4.77 -45.21 11.07
C ILE A 4 -3.80 -44.29 10.36
N GLY A 5 -2.65 -44.84 10.00
CA GLY A 5 -1.71 -44.23 9.08
C GLY A 5 -1.98 -44.74 7.66
N SER A 6 -1.64 -43.90 6.70
CA SER A 6 -1.18 -44.26 5.36
C SER A 6 -2.22 -44.80 4.38
N VAL A 7 -2.83 -43.89 3.61
CA VAL A 7 -3.18 -44.17 2.21
C VAL A 7 -2.60 -43.02 1.37
N VAL A 8 -1.44 -43.29 0.78
CA VAL A 8 -0.84 -42.53 -0.32
C VAL A 8 -0.94 -43.43 -1.56
N ALA A 9 -1.13 -42.80 -2.72
CA ALA A 9 -1.15 -43.34 -4.09
C ALA A 9 -2.54 -43.77 -4.59
N ALA A 10 -3.02 -43.41 -5.77
CA ALA A 10 -2.49 -42.59 -6.85
C ALA A 10 -3.64 -42.28 -7.82
N CYS A 11 -3.69 -41.08 -8.39
CA CYS A 11 -4.23 -40.85 -9.73
C CYS A 11 -3.53 -39.59 -10.27
N ALA A 12 -2.60 -39.82 -11.18
CA ALA A 12 -1.82 -38.82 -11.86
C ALA A 12 -2.57 -38.29 -13.11
N ALA A 13 -2.27 -37.04 -13.42
CA ALA A 13 -2.33 -36.36 -14.73
C ALA A 13 -3.65 -35.72 -15.22
N ALA A 14 -3.44 -34.51 -15.76
CA ALA A 14 -4.36 -33.52 -16.37
C ALA A 14 -5.07 -32.61 -15.34
N VAL A 15 -4.75 -31.33 -15.17
CA VAL A 15 -4.39 -30.29 -16.15
C VAL A 15 -3.36 -29.32 -15.58
N LEU A 16 -2.23 -29.24 -16.26
CA LEU A 16 -1.21 -28.20 -16.19
C LEU A 16 -1.69 -27.00 -17.02
N ALA A 17 -2.22 -25.93 -16.41
CA ALA A 17 -2.34 -24.59 -17.03
C ALA A 17 -2.88 -23.49 -16.09
N MET A 18 -2.46 -23.43 -14.82
CA MET A 18 -2.46 -22.14 -14.10
C MET A 18 -1.00 -21.70 -13.99
N ALA A 19 -0.62 -20.80 -14.90
CA ALA A 19 0.69 -20.18 -14.88
C ALA A 19 0.95 -19.61 -13.47
N PRO A 20 2.11 -19.89 -12.84
CA PRO A 20 2.62 -18.96 -11.86
C PRO A 20 2.94 -17.70 -12.68
N GLY A 21 1.98 -16.77 -12.73
CA GLY A 21 2.28 -15.41 -13.10
C GLY A 21 3.46 -15.01 -12.24
N CYS A 22 4.62 -14.86 -12.88
CA CYS A 22 5.82 -14.34 -12.27
C CYS A 22 5.48 -12.96 -11.75
N GLY A 23 4.99 -12.90 -10.51
CA GLY A 23 5.11 -11.75 -9.65
C GLY A 23 6.60 -11.57 -9.44
N LYS A 24 7.23 -10.86 -10.38
CA LYS A 24 8.55 -10.29 -10.20
C LYS A 24 8.51 -9.58 -8.85
N PRO A 25 9.39 -9.89 -7.88
CA PRO A 25 9.62 -8.99 -6.78
C PRO A 25 10.20 -7.72 -7.42
N GLY A 26 9.31 -6.78 -7.74
CA GLY A 26 9.68 -5.44 -8.13
C GLY A 26 10.16 -4.75 -6.87
N GLY A 27 11.43 -4.35 -6.87
CA GLY A 27 12.07 -3.67 -5.77
C GLY A 27 13.20 -4.53 -5.22
N GLY A 28 14.43 -4.21 -5.63
CA GLY A 28 15.56 -4.57 -4.79
C GLY A 28 15.28 -4.03 -3.40
N ALA A 29 15.41 -4.89 -2.39
CA ALA A 29 15.35 -4.48 -1.01
C ALA A 29 16.53 -3.56 -0.75
N SER A 30 16.34 -2.25 -1.01
CA SER A 30 17.06 -1.24 -0.26
C SER A 30 16.75 -1.50 1.20
N THR A 31 17.77 -1.50 2.05
CA THR A 31 17.64 -1.67 3.51
C THR A 31 16.99 -0.45 4.18
N ASP A 32 16.34 0.41 3.40
CA ASP A 32 15.82 1.70 3.81
C ASP A 32 14.32 1.54 4.14
N THR A 33 13.93 2.05 5.30
CA THR A 33 12.53 2.13 5.74
C THR A 33 11.70 2.86 4.67
N PRO A 34 10.70 2.22 4.06
CA PRO A 34 9.89 2.87 3.02
C PRO A 34 9.22 4.13 3.56
N ARG A 35 9.37 5.25 2.86
CA ARG A 35 8.74 6.53 3.22
C ARG A 35 7.57 6.77 2.29
N VAL A 36 6.36 6.71 2.83
CA VAL A 36 5.12 6.91 2.06
C VAL A 36 4.36 8.13 2.54
N ALA A 37 3.49 8.66 1.70
CA ALA A 37 2.59 9.75 2.05
C ALA A 37 1.13 9.39 1.77
N PHE A 38 0.23 9.93 2.60
CA PHE A 38 -1.21 9.85 2.38
C PHE A 38 -1.80 11.26 2.31
N VAL A 39 -2.25 11.66 1.11
CA VAL A 39 -2.80 12.99 0.85
C VAL A 39 -4.32 12.88 0.74
N THR A 40 -5.04 13.56 1.63
CA THR A 40 -6.51 13.54 1.63
C THR A 40 -7.08 14.61 0.69
N ASN A 41 -8.39 14.62 0.52
CA ASN A 41 -9.11 15.66 -0.23
C ASN A 41 -9.48 16.88 0.62
N GLY A 42 -9.06 16.95 1.88
CA GLY A 42 -9.39 18.07 2.78
C GLY A 42 -9.26 17.75 4.27
N ILE A 43 -9.61 18.74 5.10
CA ILE A 43 -9.67 18.59 6.56
C ILE A 43 -11.05 18.08 6.97
N ALA A 44 -11.11 16.88 7.54
CA ALA A 44 -12.34 16.31 8.10
C ALA A 44 -12.02 15.29 9.20
N SER A 45 -12.90 15.14 10.19
CA SER A 45 -12.75 14.16 11.27
C SER A 45 -12.68 12.71 10.77
N PHE A 46 -13.32 12.42 9.64
CA PHE A 46 -13.18 11.15 8.93
C PHE A 46 -11.70 10.82 8.64
N TRP A 47 -10.91 11.81 8.23
CA TRP A 47 -9.50 11.63 7.91
C TRP A 47 -8.60 11.48 9.13
N THR A 48 -9.01 11.96 10.30
CA THR A 48 -8.29 11.68 11.56
C THR A 48 -8.30 10.18 11.90
N LEU A 49 -9.44 9.50 11.65
CA LEU A 49 -9.50 8.04 11.83
C LEU A 49 -8.66 7.32 10.76
N ALA A 50 -8.71 7.79 9.52
CA ALA A 50 -7.90 7.22 8.44
C ALA A 50 -6.39 7.42 8.70
N GLU A 51 -5.98 8.56 9.26
CA GLU A 51 -4.60 8.82 9.67
C GLU A 51 -4.13 7.83 10.75
N ALA A 52 -4.98 7.55 11.75
CA ALA A 52 -4.66 6.56 12.77
C ALA A 52 -4.45 5.17 12.16
N GLY A 53 -5.30 4.77 11.20
CA GLY A 53 -5.12 3.52 10.44
C GLY A 53 -3.85 3.50 9.59
N ALA A 54 -3.54 4.60 8.91
CA ALA A 54 -2.31 4.74 8.12
C ALA A 54 -1.06 4.61 9.00
N LYS A 55 -1.06 5.24 10.18
CA LYS A 55 0.02 5.13 11.17
C LYS A 55 0.17 3.71 11.72
N ALA A 56 -0.93 3.04 12.04
CA ALA A 56 -0.91 1.65 12.48
C ALA A 56 -0.36 0.71 11.39
N GLY A 57 -0.77 0.89 10.13
CA GLY A 57 -0.22 0.14 9.01
C GLY A 57 1.27 0.42 8.79
N ALA A 58 1.71 1.68 8.90
CA ALA A 58 3.11 2.02 8.79
C ALA A 58 3.96 1.31 9.88
N GLU A 59 3.47 1.24 11.11
CA GLU A 59 4.10 0.45 12.18
C GLU A 59 4.14 -1.05 11.84
N GLU A 60 3.01 -1.63 11.41
CA GLU A 60 2.89 -3.05 11.06
C GLU A 60 3.86 -3.47 9.95
N PHE A 61 4.00 -2.62 8.93
CA PHE A 61 4.82 -2.92 7.74
C PHE A 61 6.23 -2.34 7.80
N GLY A 62 6.62 -1.68 8.91
CA GLY A 62 7.94 -1.09 9.07
C GLY A 62 8.23 0.04 8.07
N ALA A 63 7.27 0.94 7.89
CA ALA A 63 7.34 2.11 7.01
C ALA A 63 7.19 3.42 7.81
N GLU A 64 7.55 4.54 7.19
CA GLU A 64 7.22 5.89 7.64
C GLU A 64 6.04 6.42 6.83
N VAL A 65 5.06 7.05 7.48
CA VAL A 65 3.92 7.67 6.79
C VAL A 65 3.75 9.15 7.15
N ASP A 66 3.65 10.00 6.12
CA ASP A 66 3.32 11.41 6.23
C ASP A 66 1.88 11.65 5.75
N VAL A 67 0.98 12.02 6.66
CA VAL A 67 -0.42 12.30 6.33
C VAL A 67 -0.62 13.79 6.13
N ARG A 68 -1.14 14.17 4.96
CA ARG A 68 -1.35 15.57 4.55
C ARG A 68 -2.81 15.83 4.26
N MET A 69 -3.34 16.89 4.87
CA MET A 69 -4.72 17.33 4.67
C MET A 69 -4.70 18.73 4.05
N PRO A 70 -4.91 18.86 2.72
CA PRO A 70 -4.99 20.16 2.07
C PRO A 70 -6.08 21.03 2.71
N SER A 71 -5.79 22.31 2.87
CA SER A 71 -6.68 23.30 3.46
C SER A 71 -7.31 24.22 2.41
N SER A 72 -6.67 24.36 1.24
CA SER A 72 -7.04 25.34 0.22
C SER A 72 -7.35 24.72 -1.16
N GLY A 73 -8.04 23.58 -1.16
CA GLY A 73 -8.56 22.95 -2.39
C GLY A 73 -7.48 22.32 -3.29
N ILE A 74 -7.78 22.18 -4.58
CA ILE A 74 -6.94 21.46 -5.57
C ILE A 74 -5.53 22.05 -5.68
N VAL A 75 -5.40 23.38 -5.67
CA VAL A 75 -4.10 24.05 -5.80
C VAL A 75 -3.16 23.66 -4.65
N ASP A 76 -3.68 23.59 -3.43
CA ASP A 76 -2.92 23.18 -2.26
C ASP A 76 -2.59 21.68 -2.30
N GLN A 77 -3.54 20.84 -2.73
CA GLN A 77 -3.30 19.41 -2.93
C GLN A 77 -2.17 19.16 -3.94
N ASN A 78 -2.18 19.86 -5.08
CA ASN A 78 -1.15 19.75 -6.11
C ASN A 78 0.22 20.20 -5.58
N ARG A 79 0.28 21.34 -4.87
CA ARG A 79 1.51 21.82 -4.24
C ARG A 79 2.07 20.80 -3.24
N ILE A 80 1.22 20.20 -2.41
CA ILE A 80 1.63 19.16 -1.46
C ILE A 80 2.21 17.95 -2.20
N ILE A 81 1.59 17.52 -3.29
CA ILE A 81 2.07 16.41 -4.11
C ILE A 81 3.43 16.76 -4.75
N GLU A 82 3.58 17.94 -5.33
CA GLU A 82 4.85 18.43 -5.88
C GLU A 82 5.96 18.44 -4.82
N ASP A 83 5.68 18.94 -3.61
CA ASP A 83 6.62 18.93 -2.48
C ASP A 83 7.03 17.49 -2.09
N LEU A 84 6.10 16.54 -2.12
CA LEU A 84 6.37 15.12 -1.83
C LEU A 84 7.21 14.45 -2.92
N LEU A 85 6.98 14.79 -4.18
CA LEU A 85 7.79 14.33 -5.31
C LEU A 85 9.24 14.83 -5.19
N VAL A 86 9.43 16.11 -4.85
CA VAL A 86 10.77 16.68 -4.61
C VAL A 86 11.47 16.01 -3.42
N LYS A 87 10.72 15.66 -2.37
CA LYS A 87 11.27 14.92 -1.21
C LYS A 87 11.67 13.48 -1.53
N GLY A 88 11.22 12.94 -2.67
CA GLY A 88 11.52 11.58 -3.10
C GLY A 88 10.93 10.54 -2.15
N VAL A 89 9.65 10.68 -1.78
CA VAL A 89 8.93 9.61 -1.07
C VAL A 89 8.74 8.42 -2.02
N ASP A 90 8.75 7.21 -1.47
CA ASP A 90 8.68 5.95 -2.21
C ASP A 90 7.27 5.64 -2.74
N GLY A 91 6.26 6.29 -2.16
CA GLY A 91 4.87 6.15 -2.60
C GLY A 91 3.95 7.25 -2.08
N ILE A 92 2.91 7.55 -2.84
CA ILE A 92 1.88 8.52 -2.48
C ILE A 92 0.50 7.89 -2.71
N ALA A 93 -0.28 7.75 -1.65
CA ALA A 93 -1.71 7.47 -1.72
C ALA A 93 -2.48 8.80 -1.72
N ILE A 94 -3.42 8.99 -2.65
CA ILE A 94 -4.12 10.27 -2.83
C ILE A 94 -5.62 10.00 -2.84
N SER A 95 -6.38 10.75 -2.05
CA SER A 95 -7.82 10.96 -2.23
C SER A 95 -8.00 12.25 -3.06
N PRO A 96 -8.28 12.16 -4.37
CA PRO A 96 -8.29 13.32 -5.23
C PRO A 96 -9.46 14.26 -4.89
N ILE A 97 -9.22 15.56 -4.94
CA ILE A 97 -10.31 16.56 -4.87
C ILE A 97 -11.07 16.62 -6.20
N ASP A 98 -10.34 16.56 -7.31
CA ASP A 98 -10.87 16.37 -8.67
C ASP A 98 -10.10 15.21 -9.32
N GLY A 99 -10.82 14.27 -9.91
CA GLY A 99 -10.25 13.12 -10.61
C GLY A 99 -10.13 13.31 -12.12
N VAL A 100 -10.60 14.46 -12.64
CA VAL A 100 -10.68 14.75 -14.07
C VAL A 100 -9.70 15.83 -14.50
N ASN A 101 -9.53 16.90 -13.70
CA ASN A 101 -8.75 18.09 -14.07
C ASN A 101 -7.60 18.40 -13.09
#